data_AF-A0A4Y7RWR1-F1
#
_entry.id   AF-A0A4Y7RWR1-F1
#
_cell.length_a   1.000
_cell.length_b   1.000
_cell.length_c   1.000
_cell.angle_alpha   90.00
_cell.angle_beta   90.00
_cell.angle_gamma   90.00
#
_symmetry.space_group_name_H-M   'P 1'
#
loop_
_entity.id
_entity.type
_entity.pdbx_description
1 polymer ?
#
loop_
_entity_poly.entity_id
_entity_poly.type
_entity_poly.pdbx_seq_one_letter_code
_entity_poly.pdbx_strand_id
1 'polypeptide(L)' 'MKDFRKMDEMEMAINLKAIRLAWVYGILFLLIWIGHDWIKSGLFNGIAFILMSSQLAVYWAVQLFLKWKLGKDEK' A
#
# COMPACT_ATOMS: atom_id res chain seq x y z
N MET A 1 15.29 11.79 26.43
CA MET A 1 14.23 11.53 25.43
C MET A 1 14.71 10.42 24.51
N LYS A 2 14.35 9.17 24.79
CA LYS A 2 14.65 8.01 23.94
C LYS A 2 13.46 7.05 24.02
N ASP A 3 12.33 7.53 23.50
CA ASP A 3 11.10 6.74 23.36
C ASP A 3 11.05 6.04 22.00
N PHE A 4 12.15 5.39 21.60
CA PHE A 4 12.07 4.36 20.56
C PHE A 4 11.65 3.06 21.24
N ARG A 5 10.37 2.99 21.63
CA ARG A 5 9.77 1.73 22.09
C ARG A 5 9.90 0.74 20.93
N LYS A 6 10.63 -0.36 21.13
CA LYS A 6 10.62 -1.48 20.17
C LYS A 6 9.15 -1.85 20.00
N MET A 7 8.64 -1.67 18.79
CA MET A 7 7.27 -2.06 18.46
C MET A 7 7.23 -3.58 18.55
N ASP A 8 6.42 -4.11 19.48
CA ASP A 8 6.27 -5.56 19.65
C ASP A 8 5.85 -6.20 18.32
N GLU A 9 6.32 -7.42 18.07
CA GLU A 9 6.07 -8.13 16.82
C GLU A 9 4.57 -8.21 16.47
N MET A 10 3.71 -8.29 17.49
CA MET A 10 2.25 -8.24 17.35
C MET A 10 1.73 -6.91 16.81
N GLU A 11 2.25 -5.77 17.27
CA GLU A 11 1.88 -4.44 16.76
C GLU A 11 2.32 -4.29 15.29
N MET A 12 3.48 -4.85 14.93
CA MET A 12 3.96 -4.85 13.55
C MET A 12 3.10 -5.71 12.61
N ALA A 13 2.66 -6.89 13.08
CA ALA A 13 1.80 -7.78 12.31
C ALA A 13 0.41 -7.17 12.05
N ILE A 14 -0.14 -6.43 13.02
CA ILE A 14 -1.41 -5.69 12.86
C ILE A 14 -1.25 -4.57 11.83
N ASN A 15 -0.16 -3.81 11.92
CA ASN A 15 0.11 -2.72 10.98
C ASN A 15 0.26 -3.24 9.54
N LEU A 16 0.94 -4.38 9.36
CA LEU A 16 1.05 -5.09 8.08
C LEU A 16 -0.31 -5.47 7.48
N LYS A 17 -1.21 -6.01 8.31
CA LYS A 17 -2.57 -6.36 7.88
C LYS A 17 -3.37 -5.11 7.49
N ALA A 18 -3.27 -4.04 8.28
CA ALA A 18 -3.95 -2.78 7.99
C ALA A 18 -3.49 -2.16 6.67
N ILE A 19 -2.18 -2.14 6.42
CA ILE A 19 -1.60 -1.63 5.16
C ILE A 19 -2.06 -2.47 3.96
N ARG A 20 -2.11 -3.80 4.11
CA ARG A 20 -2.61 -4.68 3.05
C ARG A 20 -4.08 -4.40 2.73
N LEU A 21 -4.92 -4.21 3.75
CA LEU A 21 -6.34 -3.87 3.58
C LEU A 21 -6.50 -2.49 2.91
N ALA A 22 -5.75 -1.48 3.34
CA ALA A 22 -5.77 -0.15 2.75
C ALA A 22 -5.36 -0.19 1.27
N TRP A 23 -4.36 -1.01 0.91
CA TRP A 23 -3.94 -1.20 -0.47
C TRP A 23 -5.01 -1.88 -1.34
N VAL A 24 -5.63 -2.96 -0.84
CA VAL A 24 -6.73 -3.65 -1.55
C VAL A 24 -7.91 -2.70 -1.77
N TYR A 25 -8.26 -1.90 -0.75
CA TYR A 25 -9.32 -0.89 -0.86
C TYR A 25 -8.97 0.17 -1.92
N GLY A 26 -7.72 0.66 -1.93
CA GLY A 26 -7.24 1.62 -2.92
C GLY A 26 -7.36 1.10 -4.35
N ILE A 27 -6.98 -0.15 -4.60
CA ILE A 27 -7.12 -0.79 -5.90
C ILE A 27 -8.58 -0.95 -6.32
N LEU A 28 -9.45 -1.40 -5.42
CA LEU A 28 -10.87 -1.55 -5.72
C LEU A 28 -11.49 -0.20 -6.09
N PHE A 29 -11.16 0.86 -5.34
CA PHE A 29 -11.65 2.20 -5.62
C PHE A 29 -11.17 2.70 -6.99
N LEU A 30 -9.89 2.53 -7.31
CA LEU A 30 -9.31 2.93 -8.59
C LEU A 30 -9.83 2.11 -9.78
N LEU A 31 -10.10 0.82 -9.60
CA LEU A 31 -10.75 -0.02 -10.61
C LEU A 31 -12.15 0.49 -10.94
N ILE A 32 -12.94 0.81 -9.91
CA ILE A 32 -14.28 1.39 -10.07
C ILE A 32 -14.18 2.74 -10.77
N TRP A 33 -13.19 3.56 -10.40
CA TRP A 33 -12.97 4.88 -11.00
C TRP A 33 -12.60 4.80 -12.47
N ILE A 34 -11.66 3.93 -12.85
CA ILE A 34 -11.27 3.69 -14.25
C ILE A 34 -12.48 3.20 -15.06
N GLY A 35 -13.26 2.25 -14.51
CA GLY A 35 -14.47 1.76 -15.16
C GLY A 35 -15.52 2.86 -15.37
N HIS A 36 -15.76 3.69 -14.35
CA HIS A 36 -16.66 4.82 -14.43
C HIS A 36 -16.20 5.86 -15.47
N ASP A 37 -14.90 6.16 -15.52
CA ASP A 37 -14.34 7.13 -16.45
C ASP A 37 -14.33 6.61 -17.90
N TRP A 38 -14.11 5.31 -18.08
CA TRP A 38 -14.26 4.64 -19.38
C TRP A 38 -15.70 4.78 -19.92
N ILE A 39 -16.70 4.55 -19.05
CA ILE A 39 -18.12 4.62 -19.43
C ILE A 39 -18.53 6.07 -19.75
N LYS A 40 -18.03 7.06 -18.99
CA LYS A 40 -18.42 8.46 -19.18
C LYS A 40 -17.69 9.17 -20.32
N SER A 41 -16.39 8.96 -20.47
CA SER A 41 -15.55 9.79 -21.34
C SER A 41 -15.02 9.04 -22.56
N GLY A 42 -15.08 7.70 -22.59
CA GLY A 42 -14.56 6.87 -23.68
C GLY A 42 -13.04 6.98 -23.92
N LEU A 43 -12.34 7.73 -23.06
CA LEU A 43 -10.92 8.04 -23.13
C LEU A 43 -10.22 7.39 -21.93
N PHE A 44 -9.08 6.76 -22.20
CA PHE A 44 -8.30 6.07 -21.19
C PHE A 44 -7.68 7.09 -20.23
N ASN A 45 -8.14 7.12 -18.98
CA ASN A 45 -7.66 8.07 -17.99
C ASN A 45 -6.26 7.71 -17.48
N GLY A 46 -5.24 8.22 -18.18
CA GLY A 46 -3.83 8.01 -17.83
C GLY A 46 -3.46 8.47 -16.41
N ILE A 47 -4.20 9.43 -15.83
CA ILE A 47 -3.98 9.89 -14.45
C ILE A 47 -4.36 8.79 -13.47
N ALA A 48 -5.50 8.12 -13.67
CA ALA A 48 -5.91 6.99 -12.84
C ALA A 48 -4.92 5.82 -12.93
N PHE A 49 -4.34 5.59 -14.11
CA PHE A 49 -3.31 4.57 -14.31
C PHE A 49 -1.99 4.89 -13.57
N ILE A 50 -1.55 6.16 -13.61
CA ILE A 50 -0.39 6.64 -12.85
C ILE A 50 -0.65 6.52 -11.34
N LEU A 51 -1.87 6.84 -10.89
CA LEU A 51 -2.26 6.70 -9.48
C LEU A 51 -2.25 5.24 -9.02
N MET A 52 -2.73 4.32 -9.86
CA MET A 52 -2.68 2.89 -9.58
C MET A 52 -1.22 2.38 -9.51
N SER A 53 -0.38 2.84 -10.43
CA SER A 53 1.05 2.48 -10.46
C SER A 53 1.82 3.03 -9.24
N SER A 54 1.53 4.26 -8.80
CA SER A 54 2.16 4.84 -7.63
C SER A 54 1.75 4.13 -6.34
N GLN A 55 0.49 3.72 -6.20
CA GLN A 55 0.02 2.91 -5.07
C GLN A 55 0.69 1.53 -5.03
N LEU A 56 0.94 0.91 -6.18
CA LEU A 56 1.70 -0.34 -6.27
C LEU A 56 3.15 -0.14 -5.80
N ALA A 57 3.79 0.95 -6.20
CA ALA A 57 5.15 1.29 -5.79
C ALA A 57 5.25 1.55 -4.27
N VAL A 58 4.28 2.26 -3.69
CA VAL A 58 4.20 2.48 -2.24
C VAL A 58 4.03 1.16 -1.49
N TYR A 59 3.18 0.26 -1.97
CA TYR A 59 3.01 -1.06 -1.34
C TYR A 59 4.28 -1.90 -1.40
N TRP A 60 4.99 -1.89 -2.53
CA TRP A 60 6.27 -2.55 -2.67
C TRP A 60 7.34 -1.97 -1.75
N ALA A 61 7.42 -0.64 -1.65
CA ALA A 61 8.34 0.05 -0.75
C ALA A 61 8.07 -0.33 0.72
N VAL A 62 6.80 -0.39 1.10
CA VAL A 62 6.38 -0.77 2.46
C VAL A 62 6.67 -2.25 2.73
N GLN A 63 6.40 -3.16 1.78
CA GLN A 63 6.78 -4.57 1.91
C GLN A 63 8.30 -4.76 2.06
N LEU A 64 9.09 -4.07 1.24
CA LEU A 64 10.55 -4.11 1.30
C LEU A 64 11.06 -3.59 2.64
N PHE A 65 10.55 -2.44 3.09
CA PHE A 65 10.91 -1.86 4.38
C PHE A 65 10.59 -2.79 5.55
N LEU A 66 9.42 -3.42 5.54
CA LEU A 66 8.98 -4.34 6.59
C LEU A 66 9.78 -5.65 6.57
N LYS A 67 10.04 -6.24 5.40
CA LYS A 67 10.92 -7.41 5.27
C LYS A 67 12.35 -7.10 5.74
N TRP A 68 12.86 -5.91 5.41
CA TRP A 68 14.19 -5.47 5.83
C TRP A 68 14.28 -5.23 7.33
N LYS A 69 13.20 -4.72 7.95
CA LYS A 69 13.11 -4.56 9.42
C LYS A 69 13.01 -5.92 10.13
N LEU A 70 12.23 -6.86 9.59
CA LEU A 70 12.07 -8.20 10.15
C LEU A 70 13.38 -9.01 10.06
N GLY A 71 14.09 -8.96 8.93
CA GLY A 71 15.38 -9.65 8.75
C GLY A 71 16.54 -9.07 9.58
N LYS A 72 16.31 -7.98 10.32
CA LYS A 72 17.27 -7.37 11.23
C LYS A 72 17.10 -7.83 12.69
N ASP A 73 15.98 -8.45 13.04
CA ASP A 73 15.73 -9.02 14.38
C ASP A 73 16.19 -10.49 14.49
N GLU A 74 16.74 -11.07 13.42
CA GLU A 74 17.20 -12.46 13.36
C GLU A 74 18.72 -12.63 13.61
N LYS A 75 19.39 -11.65 14.25
CA LYS A 75 20.81 -11.75 14.65
C LYS A 75 21.06 -11.32 16.08
#